data_AF-A0A074S522-F1
#
_entry.id   AF-A0A074S522-F1
#
_cell.length_a   1.000
_cell.length_b   1.000
_cell.length_c   1.000
_cell.angle_alpha   90.00
_cell.angle_beta   90.00
_cell.angle_gamma   90.00
#
_symmetry.space_group_name_H-M   'P 1'
#
loop_
_entity.id
_entity.type
_entity.pdbx_description
1 polymer ?
#
loop_
_entity_poly.entity_id
_entity_poly.type
_entity_poly.pdbx_seq_one_letter_code
_entity_poly.pdbx_strand_id
1 'polypeptide(L)'
;MLTTYELGRHDRFKILVRLRHRSGTHKKPICQPTDLQNGWRRGAYVWSKGLRSRRDVTYEVDDHSDLVVSCQPIGHARLYKVTSFSLDEAPTHSTQYQSNMSDPYVAEATNTKLTPQQKIDGLKEILEITKTGMLTTRGTNGELHSRAMAPASLDGLHFTFIANNASHKTDEMEADPHVNVSFFDPGSNHWVSVAGTAKVIQDKKRAKELWSPFVKAWFGDLGDGVHKGDENDPRVSVIDVTPTEIRYWYSTRTKVGAAVEIAASAITGKVAHPGELRTITPQELALVEGLHMPLKH
;
A
#
# COMPACT_ATOMS: atom_id res chain seq x y z
N MET A 1 33.68 -13.32 13.60
CA MET A 1 32.48 -14.16 13.39
C MET A 1 31.32 -13.20 13.20
N LEU A 2 30.94 -12.95 11.95
CA LEU A 2 29.84 -12.05 11.60
C LEU A 2 28.57 -12.91 11.48
N THR A 3 27.64 -12.72 12.40
CA THR A 3 26.27 -13.23 12.25
C THR A 3 25.45 -12.08 11.69
N THR A 4 25.16 -12.14 10.39
CA THR A 4 24.23 -11.23 9.71
C THR A 4 22.81 -11.69 9.98
N TYR A 5 22.00 -10.81 10.56
CA TYR A 5 20.53 -10.90 10.52
C TYR A 5 20.04 -9.83 9.55
N GLU A 6 19.41 -10.25 8.45
CA GLU A 6 18.62 -9.37 7.60
C GLU A 6 17.25 -9.13 8.27
N LEU A 7 16.94 -7.86 8.52
CA LEU A 7 15.63 -7.42 9.01
C LEU A 7 14.94 -6.58 7.93
N GLY A 8 13.73 -7.03 7.59
CA GLY A 8 12.86 -6.57 6.51
C GLY A 8 12.49 -5.09 6.51
N ARG A 9 12.02 -4.64 5.35
CA ARG A 9 11.57 -3.27 5.07
C ARG A 9 10.25 -2.97 5.79
N HIS A 10 10.36 -2.30 6.93
CA HIS A 10 9.43 -1.23 7.34
C HIS A 10 10.05 0.10 6.88
N ASP A 11 9.24 1.15 6.67
CA ASP A 11 9.75 2.50 6.39
C ASP A 11 10.49 3.02 7.62
N ARG A 12 11.79 2.72 7.66
CA ARG A 12 12.66 3.07 8.76
C ARG A 12 13.21 4.47 8.52
N PHE A 13 12.76 5.43 9.31
CA PHE A 13 13.42 6.73 9.38
C PHE A 13 14.71 6.61 10.18
N LYS A 14 15.83 6.97 9.56
CA LYS A 14 17.09 7.14 10.30
C LYS A 14 17.12 8.54 10.87
N ILE A 15 17.05 8.63 12.19
CA ILE A 15 17.23 9.90 12.87
C ILE A 15 18.71 10.06 13.18
N LEU A 16 19.32 11.12 12.66
CA LEU A 16 20.67 11.52 13.04
C LEU A 16 20.59 12.47 14.24
N VAL A 17 21.06 12.01 15.41
CA VAL A 17 21.10 12.84 16.62
C VAL A 17 22.51 13.34 16.87
N ARG A 18 22.69 14.67 16.83
CA ARG A 18 23.96 15.31 17.18
C ARG A 18 24.02 15.60 18.67
N LEU A 19 24.90 14.87 19.38
CA LEU A 19 25.07 15.02 20.83
C LEU A 19 26.19 16.01 21.17
N ARG A 20 25.91 16.98 22.05
CA ARG A 20 26.94 17.86 22.63
C ARG A 20 27.17 17.49 24.08
N HIS A 21 28.41 17.11 24.41
CA HIS A 21 28.82 16.88 25.80
C HIS A 21 28.73 18.19 26.59
N ARG A 22 28.08 18.14 27.76
CA ARG A 22 28.03 19.26 28.70
C ARG A 22 28.54 18.76 30.06
N SER A 23 29.65 19.31 30.54
CA SER A 23 30.12 19.05 31.91
C SER A 23 29.31 19.89 32.88
N GLY A 24 28.47 19.25 33.70
CA GLY A 24 27.71 19.93 34.74
C GLY A 24 27.11 18.92 35.72
N THR A 25 27.29 19.18 37.01
CA THR A 25 26.72 18.41 38.12
C THR A 25 25.26 18.85 38.33
N HIS A 26 24.30 18.14 37.76
CA HIS A 26 22.89 18.28 38.13
C HIS A 26 22.43 17.04 38.90
N LYS A 27 21.74 17.28 40.02
CA LYS A 27 21.07 16.24 40.80
C LYS A 27 20.09 15.49 39.88
N LYS A 28 20.03 14.16 40.03
CA LYS A 28 19.22 13.23 39.22
C LYS A 28 17.78 13.78 39.00
N PRO A 29 17.32 14.00 37.77
CA PRO A 29 15.90 14.11 37.51
C PRO A 29 15.29 12.69 37.54
N ILE A 30 14.32 12.49 38.42
CA ILE A 30 13.45 11.31 38.44
C ILE A 30 12.42 11.55 37.34
N CYS A 31 12.37 10.70 36.30
CA CYS A 31 11.30 10.76 35.31
C CYS A 31 9.98 10.36 36.00
N GLN A 32 9.02 11.29 36.11
CA GLN A 32 7.64 10.94 36.43
C GLN A 32 6.81 10.83 35.15
N PRO A 33 5.82 9.92 35.06
CA PRO A 33 5.13 9.58 33.80
C PRO A 33 4.16 10.65 33.26
N THR A 34 4.02 11.81 33.89
CA THR A 34 2.92 12.75 33.60
C THR A 34 3.25 13.89 32.62
N ASP A 35 4.45 13.95 32.05
CA ASP A 35 4.86 15.06 31.16
C ASP A 35 4.71 14.79 29.65
N LEU A 36 3.97 13.75 29.25
CA LEU A 36 3.76 13.38 27.83
C LEU A 36 2.44 13.88 27.24
N GLN A 37 1.98 15.07 27.62
CA GLN A 37 0.91 15.74 26.88
C GLN A 37 1.33 17.16 26.51
N ASN A 38 1.23 17.41 25.21
CA ASN A 38 1.44 18.68 24.50
C ASN A 38 2.86 18.94 23.99
N GLY A 39 3.03 18.65 22.69
CA GLY A 39 3.75 19.48 21.72
C GLY A 39 5.14 20.01 22.13
N TRP A 40 6.17 19.44 21.52
CA TRP A 40 7.49 20.05 21.32
C TRP A 40 8.00 20.92 22.48
N ARG A 41 8.66 20.31 23.47
CA ARG A 41 9.47 21.06 24.44
C ARG A 41 10.94 20.66 24.40
N ARG A 42 11.79 21.70 24.50
CA ARG A 42 13.25 21.65 24.39
C ARG A 42 13.86 20.85 25.55
N GLY A 43 14.48 19.73 25.23
CA GLY A 43 15.54 19.12 26.04
C GLY A 43 15.33 17.66 26.42
N ALA A 44 15.44 16.74 25.46
CA ALA A 44 15.64 15.32 25.77
C ALA A 44 17.09 15.09 26.22
N TYR A 45 17.28 14.35 27.31
CA TYR A 45 18.59 13.89 27.80
C TYR A 45 18.73 12.40 27.55
N VAL A 46 19.82 11.98 26.93
CA VAL A 46 20.14 10.57 26.69
C VAL A 46 21.32 10.16 27.57
N TRP A 47 21.21 9.02 28.21
CA TRP A 47 22.29 8.41 28.99
C TRP A 47 22.98 7.34 28.15
N SER A 48 24.31 7.38 28.07
CA SER A 48 25.09 6.35 27.39
C SER A 48 26.37 6.02 28.15
N LYS A 49 26.81 4.78 28.02
CA LYS A 49 28.07 4.27 28.57
C LYS A 49 29.09 4.20 27.44
N GLY A 50 30.23 4.88 27.56
CA GLY A 50 31.40 4.65 26.70
C GLY A 50 31.59 5.53 25.44
N LEU A 51 30.77 6.53 25.19
CA LEU A 51 30.99 7.48 24.08
C LEU A 51 32.16 8.44 24.38
N ARG A 52 33.34 8.14 23.83
CA ARG A 52 34.59 8.91 24.03
C ARG A 52 34.80 10.12 23.10
N SER A 53 33.92 10.42 22.14
CA SER A 53 34.02 11.65 21.32
C SER A 53 32.68 12.07 20.70
N ARG A 54 32.56 13.34 20.25
CA ARG A 54 31.43 13.85 19.46
C ARG A 54 31.25 12.98 18.22
N ARG A 55 30.28 12.09 18.22
CA ARG A 55 29.84 11.33 17.06
C ARG A 55 28.33 11.38 16.97
N ASP A 56 27.85 11.43 15.73
CA ASP A 56 26.44 11.32 15.42
C ASP A 56 25.98 9.90 15.74
N VAL A 57 24.82 9.77 16.39
CA VAL A 57 24.24 8.48 16.76
C VAL A 57 22.97 8.30 15.96
N THR A 58 22.88 7.19 15.23
CA THR A 58 21.70 6.82 14.44
C THR A 58 20.77 5.98 15.29
N TYR A 59 19.49 6.35 15.31
CA TYR A 59 18.43 5.56 15.95
C TYR A 59 17.40 5.14 14.89
N GLU A 60 16.80 3.99 15.12
CA GLU A 60 15.69 3.44 14.34
C GLU A 60 14.40 3.70 15.12
N VAL A 61 13.38 4.26 14.46
CA VAL A 61 12.06 4.53 15.05
C VAL A 61 11.00 3.92 14.14
N ASP A 62 10.00 3.30 14.77
CA ASP A 62 8.86 2.68 14.10
C ASP A 62 7.61 3.56 14.29
N ASP A 63 6.79 3.66 13.25
CA ASP A 63 5.81 4.75 13.01
C ASP A 63 4.62 4.76 14.00
N HIS A 64 4.51 3.73 14.84
CA HIS A 64 3.44 3.56 15.83
C HIS A 64 3.90 3.54 17.30
N SER A 65 5.14 3.96 17.59
CA SER A 65 5.64 4.00 18.96
C SER A 65 6.15 5.38 19.39
N ASP A 66 5.45 5.97 20.37
CA ASP A 66 6.05 7.00 21.21
C ASP A 66 7.42 6.52 21.72
N LEU A 67 8.45 7.35 21.55
CA LEU A 67 9.86 7.09 21.90
C LEU A 67 10.04 6.24 23.18
N VAL A 68 10.20 4.92 23.04
CA VAL A 68 10.55 4.04 24.16
C VAL A 68 12.06 4.08 24.34
N VAL A 69 12.55 4.98 25.19
CA VAL A 69 13.95 4.99 25.63
C VAL A 69 14.13 3.91 26.70
N SER A 70 14.49 2.70 26.28
CA SER A 70 14.93 1.65 27.21
C SER A 70 16.36 1.95 27.68
N CYS A 71 16.54 2.18 28.98
CA CYS A 71 17.85 2.31 29.63
C CYS A 71 17.93 1.31 30.79
N GLN A 72 18.71 0.25 30.64
CA GLN A 72 19.08 -0.60 31.78
C GLN A 72 20.30 0.00 32.53
N PRO A 73 20.24 0.14 33.87
CA PRO A 73 21.32 0.75 34.62
C PRO A 73 22.35 -0.27 35.08
N ILE A 74 23.57 -0.23 34.53
CA ILE A 74 24.76 -0.74 35.23
C ILE A 74 25.94 0.21 34.98
N GLY A 75 26.26 1.11 35.92
CA GLY A 75 27.52 1.89 35.97
C GLY A 75 27.44 3.41 35.73
N HIS A 76 28.59 4.09 35.83
CA HIS A 76 28.71 5.56 35.69
C HIS A 76 28.17 6.07 34.34
N ALA A 77 27.21 6.98 34.41
CA ALA A 77 26.48 7.48 33.25
C ALA A 77 26.83 8.96 33.00
N ARG A 78 27.03 9.35 31.72
CA ARG A 78 27.26 10.74 31.30
C ARG A 78 26.01 11.29 30.64
N LEU A 79 25.68 12.54 30.96
CA LEU A 79 24.51 13.24 30.42
C LEU A 79 24.87 13.96 29.12
N TYR A 80 24.13 13.71 28.04
CA TYR A 80 24.29 14.43 26.78
C TYR A 80 23.03 15.25 26.50
N LYS A 81 23.20 16.50 26.05
CA LYS A 81 22.08 17.33 25.59
C LYS A 81 21.94 17.15 24.08
N VAL A 82 20.75 16.78 23.63
CA VAL A 82 20.38 16.80 22.21
C VAL A 82 20.24 18.25 21.77
N THR A 83 21.03 18.68 20.78
CA THR A 83 21.03 20.08 20.32
C THR A 83 20.33 20.31 19.00
N SER A 84 20.17 19.26 18.19
CA SER A 84 19.48 19.31 16.90
C SER A 84 19.03 17.91 16.50
N PHE A 85 17.92 17.87 15.78
CA PHE A 85 17.33 16.69 15.18
C PHE A 85 17.21 16.98 13.70
N SER A 86 17.75 16.12 12.84
CA SER A 86 17.51 16.15 11.40
C SER A 86 16.76 14.88 11.07
N LEU A 87 15.55 15.03 10.51
CA LEU A 87 14.93 13.96 9.75
C LEU A 87 15.61 14.02 8.40
N ASP A 88 16.48 13.05 8.12
CA ASP A 88 16.83 12.80 6.74
C ASP A 88 15.56 12.17 6.14
N GLU A 89 14.79 12.97 5.39
CA GLU A 89 13.65 12.46 4.64
C GLU A 89 14.14 11.25 3.83
N ALA A 90 13.52 10.09 4.05
CA ALA A 90 13.66 8.98 3.11
C ALA A 90 13.33 9.55 1.73
N PRO A 91 14.15 9.29 0.70
CA PRO A 91 13.95 9.91 -0.59
C PRO A 91 12.54 9.59 -1.04
N THR A 92 11.66 10.60 -1.08
CA THR A 92 10.36 10.51 -1.73
C THR A 92 10.65 10.25 -3.20
N HIS A 93 10.80 8.99 -3.57
CA HIS A 93 10.65 8.61 -4.96
C HIS A 93 9.17 8.81 -5.26
N SER A 94 8.81 10.04 -5.60
CA SER A 94 7.84 10.20 -6.66
C SER A 94 8.36 9.32 -7.78
N THR A 95 7.71 8.20 -8.06
CA THR A 95 8.02 7.38 -9.24
C THR A 95 7.55 8.16 -10.47
N GLN A 96 8.12 9.33 -10.69
CA GLN A 96 8.34 9.84 -12.03
C GLN A 96 9.25 8.79 -12.63
N TYR A 97 8.65 7.89 -13.42
CA TYR A 97 9.35 6.83 -14.13
C TYR A 97 10.34 7.49 -15.09
N GLN A 98 11.52 7.86 -14.59
CA GLN A 98 12.64 8.23 -15.44
C GLN A 98 12.91 6.99 -16.28
N SER A 99 12.59 7.09 -17.57
CA SER A 99 12.88 6.06 -18.56
C SER A 99 14.36 5.68 -18.43
N ASN A 100 14.62 4.59 -17.72
CA ASN A 100 15.96 4.08 -17.58
C ASN A 100 16.33 3.60 -18.99
N MET A 101 17.33 4.22 -19.64
CA MET A 101 17.70 3.90 -21.03
C MET A 101 18.09 2.42 -21.24
N SER A 102 18.21 1.65 -20.15
CA SER A 102 18.43 0.20 -20.15
C SER A 102 17.18 -0.64 -20.46
N ASP A 103 15.97 -0.09 -20.39
CA ASP A 103 14.72 -0.78 -20.76
C ASP A 103 13.99 -0.01 -21.87
N PRO A 104 14.37 -0.23 -23.13
CA PRO A 104 13.72 0.44 -24.26
C PRO A 104 12.28 -0.04 -24.48
N TYR A 105 11.88 -1.20 -23.91
CA TYR A 105 10.51 -1.70 -24.06
C TYR A 105 9.52 -0.84 -23.30
N VAL A 106 9.79 -0.54 -22.04
CA VAL A 106 8.87 0.30 -21.26
C VAL A 106 8.80 1.71 -21.83
N ALA A 107 9.91 2.27 -22.30
CA ALA A 107 9.93 3.60 -22.91
C ALA A 107 9.03 3.69 -24.15
N GLU A 108 9.12 2.71 -25.06
CA GLU A 108 8.32 2.67 -26.28
C GLU A 108 6.84 2.30 -26.02
N ALA A 109 6.59 1.39 -25.08
CA ALA A 109 5.23 0.94 -24.79
C ALA A 109 4.44 1.90 -23.89
N THR A 110 5.10 2.80 -23.14
CA THR A 110 4.41 3.72 -22.23
C THR A 110 3.71 4.84 -23.02
N ASN A 111 2.39 4.93 -22.90
CA ASN A 111 1.63 6.02 -23.52
C ASN A 111 1.38 7.18 -22.55
N THR A 112 2.18 8.24 -22.68
CA THR A 112 2.06 9.47 -21.87
C THR A 112 1.13 10.54 -22.47
N LYS A 113 0.58 10.30 -23.66
CA LYS A 113 -0.21 11.29 -24.41
C LYS A 113 -1.71 11.26 -24.09
N LEU A 114 -2.17 10.25 -23.36
CA LEU A 114 -3.59 10.06 -23.05
C LEU A 114 -4.06 10.99 -21.93
N THR A 115 -5.28 11.48 -22.08
CA THR A 115 -5.95 12.22 -21.00
C THR A 115 -6.37 11.26 -19.87
N PRO A 116 -6.58 11.75 -18.64
CA PRO A 116 -7.06 10.92 -17.54
C PRO A 116 -8.37 10.19 -17.88
N GLN A 117 -9.30 10.84 -18.58
CA GLN A 117 -10.55 10.23 -19.00
C GLN A 117 -10.34 9.04 -19.95
N GLN A 118 -9.48 9.20 -20.97
CA GLN A 118 -9.15 8.10 -21.90
C GLN A 118 -8.51 6.91 -21.19
N LYS A 119 -7.69 7.17 -20.16
CA LYS A 119 -7.11 6.10 -19.34
C LYS A 119 -8.17 5.37 -18.52
N ILE A 120 -9.15 6.09 -17.99
CA ILE A 120 -10.27 5.51 -17.24
C ILE A 120 -11.16 4.67 -18.15
N ASP A 121 -11.47 5.16 -19.35
CA ASP A 121 -12.31 4.45 -20.30
C ASP A 121 -11.66 3.14 -20.74
N GLY A 122 -10.36 3.17 -21.09
CA GLY A 122 -9.61 1.96 -21.44
C GLY A 122 -9.48 0.96 -20.27
N LEU A 123 -9.43 1.43 -19.03
CA LEU A 123 -9.49 0.56 -17.85
C LEU A 123 -10.87 -0.12 -17.74
N LYS A 124 -11.96 0.64 -17.88
CA LYS A 124 -13.33 0.12 -17.80
C LYS A 124 -13.59 -0.98 -18.83
N GLU A 125 -13.13 -0.79 -20.07
CA GLU A 125 -13.22 -1.82 -21.11
C GLU A 125 -12.61 -3.16 -20.67
N ILE A 126 -11.44 -3.13 -20.03
CA ILE A 126 -10.78 -4.36 -19.54
C ILE A 126 -11.57 -4.98 -18.38
N LEU A 127 -12.05 -4.16 -17.45
CA LEU A 127 -12.80 -4.63 -16.28
C LEU A 127 -14.15 -5.27 -16.66
N GLU A 128 -14.83 -4.75 -17.70
CA GLU A 128 -16.08 -5.31 -18.23
C GLU A 128 -15.89 -6.72 -18.82
N ILE A 129 -14.73 -6.98 -19.43
CA ILE A 129 -14.40 -8.28 -20.02
C ILE A 129 -13.97 -9.28 -18.95
N THR A 130 -13.09 -8.87 -18.04
CA THR A 130 -12.44 -9.77 -17.08
C THR A 130 -13.36 -10.21 -15.95
N LYS A 131 -14.21 -9.32 -15.43
CA LYS A 131 -15.24 -9.52 -14.38
C LYS A 131 -14.76 -10.03 -13.02
N THR A 132 -13.82 -10.96 -12.98
CA THR A 132 -13.23 -11.54 -11.78
C THR A 132 -11.77 -11.11 -11.71
N GLY A 133 -11.40 -10.52 -10.58
CA GLY A 133 -10.02 -10.18 -10.27
C GLY A 133 -9.43 -11.12 -9.23
N MET A 134 -8.12 -10.99 -9.04
CA MET A 134 -7.36 -11.66 -8.00
C MET A 134 -7.02 -10.65 -6.92
N LEU A 135 -7.70 -10.73 -5.77
CA LEU A 135 -7.39 -9.90 -4.60
C LEU A 135 -6.25 -10.55 -3.82
N THR A 136 -5.14 -9.83 -3.72
CA THR A 136 -3.92 -10.27 -3.06
C THR A 136 -3.70 -9.47 -1.77
N THR A 137 -3.52 -10.19 -0.68
CA THR A 137 -3.23 -9.66 0.66
C THR A 137 -1.93 -10.26 1.19
N ARG A 138 -1.40 -9.66 2.26
CA ARG A 138 -0.20 -10.14 2.93
C ARG A 138 -0.54 -10.80 4.26
N GLY A 139 -0.14 -12.05 4.43
CA GLY A 139 -0.23 -12.78 5.69
C GLY A 139 0.72 -12.21 6.75
N THR A 140 0.43 -12.48 8.02
CA THR A 140 1.28 -12.05 9.15
C THR A 140 2.68 -12.69 9.14
N ASN A 141 2.84 -13.81 8.45
CA ASN A 141 4.12 -14.46 8.16
C ASN A 141 4.86 -13.84 6.95
N GLY A 142 4.27 -12.84 6.29
CA GLY A 142 4.80 -12.15 5.12
C GLY A 142 4.46 -12.80 3.77
N GLU A 143 3.76 -13.94 3.75
CA GLU A 143 3.34 -14.61 2.51
C GLU A 143 2.24 -13.81 1.80
N LEU A 144 2.13 -13.97 0.48
CA LEU A 144 1.09 -13.33 -0.33
C LEU A 144 0.01 -14.33 -0.67
N HIS A 145 -1.23 -14.03 -0.28
CA HIS A 145 -2.39 -14.86 -0.56
C HIS A 145 -3.30 -14.17 -1.56
N SER A 146 -3.52 -14.83 -2.70
CA SER A 146 -4.36 -14.31 -3.78
C SER A 146 -5.64 -15.11 -3.92
N ARG A 147 -6.77 -14.43 -4.13
CA ARG A 147 -8.11 -15.04 -4.16
C ARG A 147 -8.93 -14.48 -5.30
N ALA A 148 -9.56 -15.35 -6.06
CA ALA A 148 -10.51 -14.94 -7.10
C ALA A 148 -11.72 -14.27 -6.46
N MET A 149 -11.98 -13.01 -6.82
CA MET A 149 -13.07 -12.20 -6.31
C MET A 149 -13.66 -11.34 -7.42
N ALA A 150 -14.99 -11.35 -7.54
CA ALA A 150 -15.72 -10.47 -8.43
C ALA A 150 -16.09 -9.18 -7.68
N PRO A 151 -15.73 -7.98 -8.19
CA PRO A 151 -16.20 -6.73 -7.62
C PRO A 151 -17.73 -6.66 -7.66
N ALA A 152 -18.34 -6.30 -6.53
CA ALA A 152 -19.77 -6.00 -6.43
C ALA A 152 -20.08 -4.58 -6.92
N SER A 153 -19.12 -3.65 -6.80
CA SER A 153 -19.21 -2.29 -7.35
C SER A 153 -17.83 -1.75 -7.75
N LEU A 154 -17.84 -0.77 -8.66
CA LEU A 154 -16.69 -0.03 -9.17
C LEU A 154 -17.00 1.48 -9.17
N ASP A 155 -17.31 2.03 -7.99
CA ASP A 155 -17.72 3.42 -7.82
C ASP A 155 -16.49 4.34 -7.75
N GLY A 156 -16.35 5.29 -8.69
CA GLY A 156 -15.22 6.25 -8.65
C GLY A 156 -13.83 5.59 -8.71
N LEU A 157 -13.72 4.39 -9.29
CA LEU A 157 -12.54 3.51 -9.29
C LEU A 157 -12.24 2.80 -7.97
N HIS A 158 -13.09 2.93 -6.94
CA HIS A 158 -13.01 2.10 -5.75
C HIS A 158 -13.58 0.71 -6.05
N PHE A 159 -12.87 -0.33 -5.64
CA PHE A 159 -13.29 -1.71 -5.86
C PHE A 159 -13.95 -2.23 -4.58
N THR A 160 -15.26 -2.45 -4.65
CA THR A 160 -16.01 -2.99 -3.53
C THR A 160 -16.29 -4.47 -3.75
N PHE A 161 -16.05 -5.29 -2.72
CA PHE A 161 -16.32 -6.72 -2.74
C PHE A 161 -17.19 -7.15 -1.56
N ILE A 162 -17.98 -8.21 -1.76
CA ILE A 162 -18.65 -8.91 -0.66
C ILE A 162 -17.80 -10.11 -0.24
N ALA A 163 -17.62 -10.25 1.07
CA ALA A 163 -16.80 -11.30 1.66
C ALA A 163 -17.51 -11.91 2.87
N ASN A 164 -17.20 -13.18 3.12
CA ASN A 164 -17.52 -13.85 4.37
C ASN A 164 -16.41 -13.52 5.41
N ASN A 165 -16.74 -12.91 6.54
CA ASN A 165 -15.78 -12.57 7.61
C ASN A 165 -15.33 -13.78 8.45
N ALA A 166 -16.01 -14.92 8.36
CA ALA A 166 -15.61 -16.14 9.07
C ALA A 166 -14.34 -16.80 8.45
N SER A 167 -13.76 -16.19 7.42
CA SER A 167 -12.52 -16.67 6.79
C SER A 167 -11.36 -15.74 7.14
N HIS A 168 -10.17 -16.32 7.33
CA HIS A 168 -8.92 -15.66 7.71
C HIS A 168 -8.46 -14.46 6.88
N LYS A 169 -9.12 -14.16 5.76
CA LYS A 169 -8.74 -13.04 4.87
C LYS A 169 -8.92 -11.66 5.46
N THR A 170 -9.90 -11.49 6.35
CA THR A 170 -10.16 -10.21 7.00
C THR A 170 -9.05 -9.86 7.98
N ASP A 171 -8.54 -10.86 8.69
CA ASP A 171 -7.46 -10.72 9.68
C ASP A 171 -6.16 -10.20 9.02
N GLU A 172 -5.87 -10.65 7.80
CA GLU A 172 -4.72 -10.18 7.01
C GLU A 172 -4.85 -8.69 6.66
N MET A 173 -6.04 -8.23 6.24
CA MET A 173 -6.27 -6.83 5.86
C MET A 173 -6.34 -5.90 7.08
N GLU A 174 -6.74 -6.41 8.23
CA GLU A 174 -6.70 -5.67 9.49
C GLU A 174 -5.26 -5.47 9.98
N ALA A 175 -4.37 -6.44 9.73
CA ALA A 175 -2.95 -6.36 10.09
C ALA A 175 -2.14 -5.51 9.09
N ASP A 176 -2.39 -5.66 7.79
CA ASP A 176 -1.76 -4.87 6.72
C ASP A 176 -2.83 -4.48 5.68
N PRO A 177 -3.24 -3.20 5.62
CA PRO A 177 -4.28 -2.76 4.70
C PRO A 177 -3.80 -2.75 3.24
N HIS A 178 -2.50 -2.89 2.95
CA HIS A 178 -2.00 -2.84 1.58
C HIS A 178 -2.40 -4.08 0.79
N VAL A 179 -3.05 -3.86 -0.35
CA VAL A 179 -3.55 -4.93 -1.22
C VAL A 179 -3.22 -4.66 -2.68
N ASN A 180 -3.29 -5.73 -3.47
CA ASN A 180 -3.32 -5.61 -4.93
C ASN A 180 -4.58 -6.31 -5.48
N VAL A 181 -5.27 -5.67 -6.42
CA VAL A 181 -6.30 -6.32 -7.23
C VAL A 181 -5.79 -6.42 -8.65
N SER A 182 -5.68 -7.64 -9.18
CA SER A 182 -5.22 -7.85 -10.56
C SER A 182 -6.26 -8.52 -11.43
N PHE A 183 -6.23 -8.18 -12.72
CA PHE A 183 -7.10 -8.76 -13.74
C PHE A 183 -6.24 -9.18 -14.93
N PHE A 184 -6.61 -10.27 -15.59
CA PHE A 184 -5.95 -10.74 -16.80
C PHE A 184 -6.96 -11.37 -17.74
N ASP A 185 -6.95 -10.96 -19.01
CA ASP A 185 -7.71 -11.59 -20.07
C ASP A 185 -6.78 -12.34 -21.05
N PRO A 186 -6.79 -13.69 -21.06
CA PRO A 186 -6.03 -14.49 -22.03
C PRO A 186 -6.47 -14.29 -23.50
N GLY A 187 -7.67 -13.76 -23.72
CA GLY A 187 -8.22 -13.48 -25.05
C GLY A 187 -7.49 -12.32 -25.73
N SER A 188 -7.37 -11.19 -25.06
CA SER A 188 -6.76 -9.96 -25.57
C SER A 188 -5.32 -9.73 -25.09
N ASN A 189 -4.86 -10.47 -24.07
CA ASN A 189 -3.67 -10.18 -23.26
C ASN A 189 -3.75 -8.85 -22.48
N HIS A 190 -4.95 -8.27 -22.31
CA HIS A 190 -5.13 -7.18 -21.36
C HIS A 190 -4.80 -7.63 -19.94
N TRP A 191 -4.15 -6.77 -19.17
CA TRP A 191 -4.01 -6.97 -17.73
C TRP A 191 -4.13 -5.65 -17.00
N VAL A 192 -4.56 -5.73 -15.74
CA VAL A 192 -4.67 -4.60 -14.81
C VAL A 192 -4.00 -5.02 -13.50
N SER A 193 -3.29 -4.10 -12.87
CA SER A 193 -2.81 -4.18 -11.51
C SER A 193 -3.19 -2.90 -10.77
N VAL A 194 -3.99 -3.05 -9.72
CA VAL A 194 -4.47 -1.98 -8.85
C VAL A 194 -3.73 -2.12 -7.53
N ALA A 195 -2.79 -1.23 -7.25
CA ALA A 195 -2.22 -1.10 -5.91
C ALA A 195 -3.13 -0.19 -5.08
N GLY A 196 -3.37 -0.53 -3.82
CA GLY A 196 -4.21 0.28 -2.96
C GLY A 196 -4.28 -0.21 -1.52
N THR A 197 -5.22 0.36 -0.78
CA THR A 197 -5.50 -0.03 0.61
C THR A 197 -6.93 -0.55 0.74
N ALA A 198 -7.10 -1.65 1.46
CA ALA A 198 -8.39 -2.25 1.76
C ALA A 198 -8.91 -1.82 3.13
N LYS A 199 -10.23 -1.67 3.24
CA LYS A 199 -10.94 -1.53 4.50
C LYS A 199 -12.06 -2.57 4.58
N VAL A 200 -12.08 -3.35 5.65
CA VAL A 200 -13.19 -4.26 5.96
C VAL A 200 -14.27 -3.49 6.71
N ILE A 201 -15.51 -3.58 6.24
CA ILE A 201 -16.66 -2.85 6.75
C ILE A 201 -17.79 -3.84 7.06
N GLN A 202 -18.24 -3.84 8.31
CA GLN A 202 -19.42 -4.57 8.75
C GLN A 202 -20.64 -3.64 8.83
N ASP A 203 -21.06 -3.12 7.67
CA ASP A 203 -22.26 -2.28 7.54
C ASP A 203 -23.35 -3.05 6.80
N LYS A 204 -24.42 -3.40 7.53
CA LYS A 204 -25.59 -4.09 6.98
C LYS A 204 -26.29 -3.31 5.88
N LYS A 205 -26.29 -1.97 5.96
CA LYS A 205 -26.93 -1.13 4.94
C LYS A 205 -26.15 -1.23 3.63
N ARG A 206 -24.83 -1.05 3.68
CA ARG A 206 -23.97 -1.17 2.49
C ARG A 206 -23.98 -2.58 1.92
N ALA A 207 -23.92 -3.60 2.77
CA ALA A 207 -24.03 -4.99 2.34
C ALA A 207 -25.35 -5.27 1.59
N LYS A 208 -26.47 -4.72 2.09
CA LYS A 208 -27.78 -4.85 1.45
C LYS A 208 -27.86 -4.13 0.10
N GLU A 209 -27.25 -2.96 -0.04
CA GLU A 209 -27.19 -2.22 -1.31
C GLU A 209 -26.45 -3.01 -2.40
N LEU A 210 -25.41 -3.75 -2.02
CA LEU A 210 -24.56 -4.53 -2.92
C LEU A 210 -25.03 -5.97 -3.09
N TRP A 211 -26.04 -6.40 -2.35
CA TRP A 211 -26.50 -7.77 -2.33
C TRP A 211 -27.18 -8.14 -3.65
N SER A 212 -26.86 -9.32 -4.16
CA SER A 212 -27.54 -9.89 -5.33
C SER A 212 -27.86 -11.37 -5.11
N PRO A 213 -28.83 -11.95 -5.84
CA PRO A 213 -29.15 -13.38 -5.74
C PRO A 213 -27.95 -14.29 -6.01
N PHE A 214 -26.95 -13.83 -6.78
CA PHE A 214 -25.73 -14.58 -7.03
C PHE A 214 -24.83 -14.66 -5.79
N VAL A 215 -24.80 -13.61 -4.97
CA VAL A 215 -24.00 -13.57 -3.72
C VAL A 215 -24.50 -14.62 -2.73
N LYS A 216 -25.83 -14.82 -2.66
CA LYS A 216 -26.46 -15.83 -1.79
C LYS A 216 -25.88 -17.24 -1.98
N ALA A 217 -25.50 -17.61 -3.20
CA ALA A 217 -24.94 -18.93 -3.50
C ALA A 217 -23.64 -19.24 -2.73
N TRP A 218 -22.92 -18.22 -2.25
CA TRP A 218 -21.61 -18.36 -1.60
C TRP A 218 -21.67 -18.43 -0.08
N PHE A 219 -22.81 -18.12 0.55
CA PHE A 219 -22.94 -18.12 2.01
C PHE A 219 -23.63 -19.37 2.55
N GLY A 220 -24.67 -19.85 1.86
CA GLY A 220 -25.48 -20.99 2.30
C GLY A 220 -26.24 -20.74 3.61
N ASP A 221 -27.31 -21.49 3.85
CA ASP A 221 -28.01 -21.51 5.13
C ASP A 221 -27.41 -22.61 6.02
N LEU A 222 -27.01 -22.27 7.25
CA LEU A 222 -26.47 -23.24 8.22
C LEU A 222 -27.57 -23.94 9.05
N GLY A 223 -28.83 -23.50 8.96
CA GLY A 223 -29.96 -24.11 9.66
C GLY A 223 -30.03 -23.80 11.16
N ASP A 224 -29.20 -22.87 11.66
CA ASP A 224 -29.16 -22.46 13.07
C ASP A 224 -30.08 -21.26 13.38
N GLY A 225 -30.82 -20.77 12.39
CA GLY A 225 -31.74 -19.64 12.50
C GLY A 225 -31.07 -18.26 12.51
N VAL A 226 -29.73 -18.19 12.50
CA VAL A 226 -28.94 -16.96 12.53
C VAL A 226 -28.20 -16.76 11.20
N HIS A 227 -27.58 -17.81 10.67
CA HIS A 227 -26.77 -17.79 9.46
C HIS A 227 -27.56 -18.31 8.26
N LYS A 228 -28.47 -17.46 7.76
CA LYS A 228 -29.45 -17.81 6.73
C LYS A 228 -28.92 -17.72 5.29
N GLY A 229 -27.71 -17.19 5.11
CA GLY A 229 -27.15 -16.89 3.79
C GLY A 229 -27.96 -15.81 3.04
N ASP A 230 -28.55 -14.87 3.77
CA ASP A 230 -29.27 -13.71 3.22
C ASP A 230 -28.50 -12.40 3.51
N GLU A 231 -29.03 -11.27 3.04
CA GLU A 231 -28.38 -9.96 3.19
C GLU A 231 -28.20 -9.51 4.66
N ASN A 232 -28.86 -10.17 5.61
CA ASN A 232 -28.77 -9.88 7.04
C ASN A 232 -27.85 -10.85 7.79
N ASP A 233 -27.30 -11.84 7.09
CA ASP A 233 -26.41 -12.85 7.67
C ASP A 233 -25.17 -12.16 8.27
N PRO A 234 -24.85 -12.41 9.55
CA PRO A 234 -23.74 -11.73 10.24
C PRO A 234 -22.37 -12.08 9.67
N ARG A 235 -22.27 -13.11 8.82
CA ARG A 235 -21.04 -13.45 8.11
C ARG A 235 -20.72 -12.48 6.98
N VAL A 236 -21.70 -11.71 6.51
CA VAL A 236 -21.54 -10.81 5.37
C VAL A 236 -20.73 -9.58 5.79
N SER A 237 -19.67 -9.30 5.05
CA SER A 237 -18.84 -8.12 5.20
C SER A 237 -18.48 -7.54 3.85
N VAL A 238 -18.20 -6.24 3.83
CA VAL A 238 -17.82 -5.50 2.65
C VAL A 238 -16.34 -5.19 2.73
N ILE A 239 -15.62 -5.34 1.61
CA ILE A 239 -14.23 -4.95 1.48
C ILE A 239 -14.19 -3.84 0.45
N ASP A 240 -13.80 -2.64 0.89
CA ASP A 240 -13.61 -1.50 0.00
C ASP A 240 -12.11 -1.29 -0.23
N VAL A 241 -11.69 -1.35 -1.48
CA VAL A 241 -10.31 -1.09 -1.91
C VAL A 241 -10.25 0.28 -2.55
N THR A 242 -9.42 1.14 -1.97
CA THR A 242 -9.11 2.47 -2.50
C THR A 242 -7.78 2.41 -3.25
N PRO A 243 -7.77 2.63 -4.58
CA PRO A 243 -6.54 2.61 -5.36
C PRO A 243 -5.59 3.74 -4.97
N THR A 244 -4.30 3.43 -4.91
CA THR A 244 -3.22 4.42 -4.83
C THR A 244 -2.51 4.57 -6.17
N GLU A 245 -2.51 3.53 -7.01
CA GLU A 245 -2.00 3.54 -8.38
C GLU A 245 -2.69 2.44 -9.19
N ILE A 246 -3.02 2.71 -10.45
CA ILE A 246 -3.50 1.69 -11.38
C ILE A 246 -2.58 1.61 -12.59
N ARG A 247 -2.01 0.43 -12.83
CA ARG A 247 -1.19 0.13 -14.02
C ARG A 247 -1.89 -0.94 -14.83
N TYR A 248 -1.92 -0.77 -16.14
CA TYR A 248 -2.56 -1.75 -16.99
C TYR A 248 -1.96 -1.77 -18.40
N TRP A 249 -2.06 -2.92 -19.05
CA TRP A 249 -1.70 -3.10 -20.44
C TRP A 249 -2.94 -3.10 -21.33
N TYR A 250 -2.93 -2.19 -22.28
CA TYR A 250 -3.96 -2.06 -23.28
C TYR A 250 -3.44 -2.57 -24.64
N SER A 251 -3.78 -3.82 -24.97
CA SER A 251 -3.51 -4.39 -26.30
C SER A 251 -4.23 -3.60 -27.39
N THR A 252 -3.49 -3.08 -28.37
CA THR A 252 -4.02 -2.31 -29.50
C THR A 252 -4.06 -3.12 -30.80
N ARG A 253 -3.49 -4.33 -30.78
CA ARG A 253 -3.42 -5.25 -31.92
C ARG A 253 -4.20 -6.53 -31.66
N THR A 254 -4.70 -7.12 -32.74
CA THR A 254 -5.16 -8.52 -32.72
C THR A 254 -3.96 -9.46 -32.52
N LYS A 255 -4.20 -10.70 -32.10
CA LYS A 255 -3.13 -11.72 -31.92
C LYS A 255 -2.25 -11.89 -33.17
N VAL A 256 -2.87 -11.88 -34.35
CA VAL A 256 -2.16 -12.00 -35.63
C VAL A 256 -1.33 -10.75 -35.90
N GLY A 257 -1.89 -9.56 -35.67
CA GLY A 257 -1.15 -8.30 -35.81
C GLY A 257 0.06 -8.23 -34.88
N ALA A 258 -0.10 -8.65 -33.62
CA ALA A 258 0.98 -8.72 -32.64
C ALA A 258 2.10 -9.69 -33.08
N ALA A 259 1.74 -10.87 -33.60
CA ALA A 259 2.73 -11.85 -34.08
C ALA A 259 3.56 -11.33 -35.26
N VAL A 260 2.93 -10.63 -36.21
CA VAL A 260 3.63 -9.99 -37.35
C VAL A 260 4.60 -8.93 -36.87
N GLU A 261 4.19 -8.08 -35.93
CA GLU A 261 5.03 -7.02 -35.36
C GLU A 261 6.26 -7.58 -34.61
N ILE A 262 6.05 -8.64 -33.84
CA ILE A 262 7.13 -9.35 -33.14
C ILE A 262 8.12 -9.95 -34.15
N ALA A 263 7.64 -10.60 -35.21
CA ALA A 263 8.48 -11.17 -36.24
C ALA A 263 9.32 -10.10 -36.98
N ALA A 264 8.70 -8.98 -37.33
CA ALA A 264 9.40 -7.84 -37.94
C ALA A 264 10.45 -7.24 -37.00
N SER A 265 10.15 -7.17 -35.70
CA SER A 265 11.04 -6.65 -34.67
C SER A 265 12.26 -7.55 -34.46
N ALA A 266 12.08 -8.88 -34.48
CA ALA A 266 13.17 -9.84 -34.40
C ALA A 266 14.16 -9.71 -35.57
N ILE A 267 13.69 -9.29 -36.75
CA ILE A 267 14.54 -9.06 -37.94
C ILE A 267 15.20 -7.68 -37.89
N THR A 268 14.45 -6.65 -37.49
CA THR A 268 14.91 -5.25 -37.56
C THR A 268 15.68 -4.78 -36.33
N GLY A 269 15.61 -5.52 -35.22
CA GLY A 269 16.17 -5.13 -33.92
C GLY A 269 15.39 -3.99 -33.23
N LYS A 270 14.28 -3.54 -33.80
CA LYS A 270 13.38 -2.57 -33.15
C LYS A 270 12.53 -3.25 -32.08
N VAL A 271 12.03 -2.48 -31.13
CA VAL A 271 11.19 -2.97 -30.03
C VAL A 271 9.74 -3.11 -30.50
N ALA A 272 9.19 -4.34 -30.43
CA ALA A 272 7.76 -4.56 -30.60
C ALA A 272 6.98 -4.07 -29.38
N HIS A 273 5.86 -3.40 -29.61
CA HIS A 273 4.94 -2.92 -28.58
C HIS A 273 3.50 -3.05 -29.12
N PRO A 274 2.94 -4.28 -29.13
CA PRO A 274 1.61 -4.56 -29.71
C PRO A 274 0.44 -4.02 -28.88
N GLY A 275 0.73 -3.08 -27.99
CA GLY A 275 -0.16 -2.50 -27.01
C GLY A 275 0.57 -1.40 -26.24
N GLU A 276 -0.11 -0.86 -25.25
CA GLU A 276 0.33 0.30 -24.51
C GLU A 276 0.32 0.00 -23.01
N LEU A 277 1.43 0.30 -22.34
CA LEU A 277 1.45 0.40 -20.89
C LEU A 277 0.86 1.75 -20.50
N ARG A 278 -0.21 1.72 -19.70
CA ARG A 278 -0.89 2.91 -19.21
C ARG A 278 -0.85 2.92 -17.68
N THR A 279 -0.81 4.12 -17.11
CA THR A 279 -0.79 4.32 -15.66
C THR A 279 -1.72 5.46 -15.31
N ILE A 280 -2.65 5.20 -14.39
CA ILE A 280 -3.45 6.21 -13.69
C ILE A 280 -2.69 6.53 -12.42
N THR A 281 -2.15 7.74 -12.35
CA THR A 281 -1.26 8.17 -11.26
C THR A 281 -2.05 8.51 -9.99
N PRO A 282 -1.38 8.60 -8.83
CA PRO A 282 -2.02 9.09 -7.60
C PRO A 282 -2.70 10.45 -7.79
N GLN A 283 -2.12 11.34 -8.59
CA GLN A 283 -2.69 12.67 -8.85
C GLN A 283 -3.96 12.58 -9.70
N GLU A 284 -3.98 11.69 -10.71
CA GLU A 284 -5.16 11.46 -11.53
C GLU A 284 -6.29 10.82 -10.71
N LEU A 285 -5.97 9.87 -9.82
CA LEU A 285 -6.92 9.27 -8.90
C LEU A 285 -7.54 10.31 -7.95
N ALA A 286 -6.73 11.19 -7.36
CA ALA A 286 -7.22 12.26 -6.48
C ALA A 286 -8.16 13.24 -7.20
N LEU A 287 -7.94 13.51 -8.50
CA LEU A 287 -8.86 14.33 -9.31
C LEU A 287 -10.21 13.63 -9.51
N VAL A 288 -10.21 12.32 -9.73
CA VAL A 288 -11.44 11.51 -9.84
C VAL A 288 -12.20 11.54 -8.54
N GLU A 289 -11.54 11.32 -7.39
CA GLU A 289 -12.18 11.38 -6.07
C GLU A 289 -12.82 12.75 -5.80
N GLY A 290 -12.11 13.84 -6.12
CA GLY A 290 -12.61 15.20 -5.94
C GLY A 290 -13.85 15.54 -6.79
N LEU A 291 -13.99 14.92 -7.97
CA LEU A 291 -15.17 15.07 -8.83
C LEU A 291 -16.38 14.25 -8.36
N HIS A 292 -16.16 13.16 -7.62
CA HIS A 292 -17.21 12.27 -7.13
C HIS A 292 -17.68 12.60 -5.70
N MET A 293 -17.09 13.58 -5.02
CA MET A 293 -17.67 14.09 -3.78
C MET A 293 -19.04 14.72 -4.09
N PRO A 294 -20.14 14.26 -3.47
CA PRO A 294 -21.40 14.98 -3.55
C PRO A 294 -21.17 16.38 -2.98
N LEU A 295 -21.58 17.41 -3.72
CA LEU A 295 -21.67 18.77 -3.21
C LEU A 295 -22.44 18.68 -1.89
N LYS A 296 -21.76 18.95 -0.76
CA LYS A 296 -22.42 19.08 0.54
C LYS A 296 -23.38 20.27 0.42
N HIS A 297 -24.66 19.98 0.21
CA HIS A 297 -25.76 20.92 0.36
C HIS A 297 -26.20 20.99 1.82
#